data_AF-A0A7X2SZ08-F1
#
_entry.id   AF-A0A7X2SZ08-F1
#
_cell.length_a   1.000
_cell.length_b   1.000
_cell.length_c   1.000
_cell.angle_alpha   90.00
_cell.angle_beta   90.00
_cell.angle_gamma   90.00
#
_symmetry.space_group_name_H-M   'P 1'
#
loop_
_entity.id
_entity.type
_entity.pdbx_description
1 polymer ?
#
loop_
_entity_poly.entity_id
_entity_poly.type
_entity_poly.pdbx_seq_one_letter_code
_entity_poly.pdbx_strand_id
1 'polypeptide(L)' 'GFEPAARHGLRSRWPGTEATFQVYRLADNAYDGAEGQIDYAEPFNRQP' A
#
# COMPACT_ATOMS: atom_id res chain seq x y z
N GLY A 1 -9.00 9.18 6.76
CA GLY A 1 -7.59 9.54 7.02
C GLY A 1 -6.70 8.50 6.37
N PHE A 2 -5.43 8.43 6.75
CA PHE A 2 -4.61 7.28 6.36
C PHE A 2 -5.03 6.02 7.14
N GLU A 3 -5.01 4.88 6.47
CA GLU A 3 -5.35 3.57 7.05
C GLU A 3 -4.34 2.52 6.60
N PRO A 4 -4.06 1.47 7.40
CA PRO A 4 -3.18 0.39 6.98
C PRO A 4 -3.71 -0.28 5.69
N ALA A 5 -2.86 -0.35 4.66
CA ALA A 5 -3.19 -0.92 3.35
C ALA A 5 -3.65 -2.39 3.45
N ALA A 6 -3.10 -3.12 4.42
CA ALA A 6 -3.43 -4.52 4.69
C ALA A 6 -4.93 -4.74 5.01
N ARG A 7 -5.65 -3.72 5.49
CA ARG A 7 -7.11 -3.80 5.71
C ARG A 7 -7.91 -3.92 4.42
N HIS A 8 -7.31 -3.48 3.30
CA HIS A 8 -7.92 -3.44 1.98
C HIS A 8 -7.31 -4.50 1.04
N GLY A 9 -6.62 -5.51 1.59
CA GLY A 9 -5.94 -6.55 0.79
C GLY A 9 -4.74 -6.04 -0.01
N LEU A 10 -4.25 -4.82 0.29
CA LEU A 10 -3.12 -4.19 -0.38
C LEU A 10 -1.85 -4.35 0.45
N ARG A 11 -0.72 -4.59 -0.22
CA ARG A 11 0.61 -4.74 0.42
C ARG A 11 1.70 -4.07 -0.40
N SER A 12 2.76 -3.61 0.27
CA SER A 12 4.00 -3.24 -0.43
C SER A 12 4.85 -4.48 -0.73
N ARG A 13 5.90 -4.31 -1.54
CA ARG A 13 6.91 -5.37 -1.76
C ARG A 13 7.87 -5.58 -0.60
N TRP A 14 7.97 -4.64 0.34
CA TRP A 14 8.92 -4.72 1.45
C TRP A 14 8.30 -5.47 2.65
N PRO A 15 9.02 -6.44 3.25
CA PRO A 15 8.51 -7.23 4.36
C PRO A 15 8.35 -6.39 5.63
N GLY A 16 7.39 -6.75 6.49
CA GLY A 16 7.19 -6.11 7.80
C GLY A 16 6.53 -4.72 7.73
N THR A 17 5.90 -4.39 6.60
CA THR A 17 5.27 -3.08 6.38
C THR A 17 3.76 -3.10 6.63
N GLU A 18 3.18 -4.19 7.10
CA GLU A 18 1.72 -4.39 7.25
C GLU A 18 1.08 -3.33 8.17
N ALA A 19 1.80 -2.89 9.20
CA ALA A 19 1.33 -1.88 10.15
C ALA A 19 1.70 -0.44 9.77
N THR A 20 2.66 -0.24 8.86
CA THR A 20 3.24 1.08 8.55
C THR A 20 2.90 1.57 7.15
N PHE A 21 2.60 0.65 6.22
CA PHE A 21 2.17 0.96 4.87
C PHE A 21 0.70 1.39 4.87
N GLN A 22 0.48 2.67 4.59
CA GLN A 22 -0.83 3.29 4.70
C GLN A 22 -1.33 3.83 3.36
N VAL A 23 -2.64 3.80 3.19
CA VAL A 23 -3.34 4.35 2.02
C VAL A 23 -4.33 5.43 2.47
N TYR A 24 -4.55 6.41 1.60
CA TYR A 24 -5.57 7.44 1.77
C TYR A 24 -6.51 7.38 0.57
N ARG A 25 -7.80 7.19 0.82
CA ARG A 25 -8.82 7.08 -0.22
C ARG A 25 -9.21 8.47 -0.74
N LEU A 26 -9.16 8.67 -2.06
CA LEU A 26 -9.56 9.94 -2.70
C LEU A 26 -11.02 9.96 -3.19
N ALA A 27 -11.63 8.80 -3.40
CA ALA A 27 -13.03 8.64 -3.82
C ALA A 27 -13.62 7.38 -3.19
N ASP A 28 -14.93 7.34 -2.94
CA ASP A 28 -15.53 6.27 -2.12
C ASP A 28 -15.30 4.85 -2.63
N ASN A 29 -15.18 4.70 -3.95
CA ASN A 29 -14.98 3.44 -4.67
C ASN A 29 -13.50 3.18 -5.07
N ALA A 30 -12.53 3.95 -4.56
CA ALA A 30 -11.15 3.86 -5.05
C ALA A 30 -10.44 2.52 -4.76
N TYR A 31 -11.03 1.66 -3.93
CA TYR A 31 -10.51 0.32 -3.64
C TYR A 31 -11.34 -0.81 -4.28
N ASP A 32 -12.41 -0.48 -5.00
CA ASP A 32 -13.27 -1.49 -5.61
C ASP A 32 -12.48 -2.30 -6.65
N GLY A 33 -12.26 -3.58 -6.35
CA GLY A 33 -11.46 -4.49 -7.18
C GLY A 33 -9.94 -4.25 -7.10
N ALA A 34 -9.46 -3.38 -6.20
CA ALA A 34 -8.04 -3.16 -5.97
C ALA A 34 -7.53 -4.07 -4.84
N GLU A 35 -6.67 -5.03 -5.18
CA GLU A 35 -6.04 -5.92 -4.22
C GLU A 35 -4.61 -6.29 -4.66
N GLY A 36 -3.80 -6.77 -3.72
CA GLY A 36 -2.46 -7.29 -4.02
C GLY A 36 -1.33 -6.29 -3.81
N GLN A 37 -0.27 -6.42 -4.62
CA GLN A 37 0.98 -5.71 -4.41
C GLN A 37 0.97 -4.34 -5.10
N ILE A 38 1.30 -3.29 -4.33
CA ILE A 38 1.59 -1.96 -4.86
C ILE A 38 3.10 -1.85 -5.09
N ASP A 39 3.47 -1.74 -6.36
CA ASP A 39 4.87 -1.55 -6.76
C ASP A 39 5.24 -0.07 -6.83
N TYR A 40 6.35 0.25 -6.18
CA TYR A 40 7.04 1.52 -6.33
C TYR A 40 8.15 1.39 -7.36
N ALA A 41 8.45 2.48 -8.08
CA ALA A 41 9.55 2.54 -9.01
C ALA A 41 10.90 2.14 -8.36
N GLU A 42 11.86 1.73 -9.19
CA GLU A 42 13.18 1.28 -8.75
C GLU A 42 13.89 2.25 -7.76
N PRO A 43 13.81 3.59 -7.88
CA PRO A 43 14.47 4.51 -6.95
C PRO A 43 14.07 4.36 -5.48
N PHE A 44 12.93 3.73 -5.19
CA PHE A 44 12.49 3.43 -3.82
C PHE A 44 13.17 2.20 -3.20
N ASN A 45 13.95 1.43 -3.97
CA ASN A 45 14.71 0.26 -3.48
C ASN A 45 16.10 0.59 -2.93
N ARG A 46 16.32 1.82 -2.49
CA ARG A 46 17.59 2.19 -1.88
C ARG A 46 17.59 1.61 -0.45
N GLN A 47 18.31 0.52 -0.25
CA GLN A 47 18.77 0.16 1.09
C GLN A 47 19.81 1.21 1.53
N PRO A 48 19.86 1.56 2.82
CA PRO A 48 20.94 2.39 3.35
C PRO A 48 22.31 1.71 3.20
#